data_AF-A0A9E2I164-F1
#
_entry.id   AF-A0A9E2I164-F1
#
_cell.length_a   1.000
_cell.length_b   1.000
_cell.length_c   1.000
_cell.angle_alpha   90.00
_cell.angle_beta   90.00
_cell.angle_gamma   90.00
#
_symmetry.space_group_name_H-M   'P 1'
#
loop_
_entity.id
_entity.type
_entity.pdbx_description
1 polymer ?
#
loop_
_entity_poly.entity_id
_entity_poly.type
_entity_poly.pdbx_seq_one_letter_code
_entity_poly.pdbx_strand_id
1 'polypeptide(L)'
;VMSLMHLPLELVQSMFFVKLVIAGHGTIFNTRIDDWFFKQPFPSGKLALASFVSALIGTLVGVYGFGLMHPIGWMWALGMWAYAFVWFLFNDIVKMAVLRYYRKNMGIEVI
;
A
#
# COMPACT_ATOMS: atom_id res chain seq x y z
N VAL A 1 15.17 12.12 -8.34
CA VAL A 1 14.96 12.03 -6.87
C VAL A 1 16.06 11.23 -6.19
N MET A 2 16.43 10.01 -6.63
CA MET A 2 17.54 9.25 -6.01
C MET A 2 18.89 9.98 -6.03
N SER A 3 19.22 10.67 -7.13
CA SER A 3 20.45 11.49 -7.22
C SER A 3 20.43 12.74 -6.33
N LEU A 4 19.25 13.22 -5.92
CA LEU A 4 19.11 14.42 -5.09
C LEU A 4 19.36 14.14 -3.61
N MET A 5 18.99 12.94 -3.14
CA MET A 5 19.11 12.56 -1.72
C MET A 5 20.40 11.78 -1.42
N HIS A 6 21.24 11.52 -2.42
CA HIS A 6 22.51 10.78 -2.28
C HIS A 6 22.39 9.46 -1.51
N LEU A 7 21.25 8.77 -1.63
CA LEU A 7 21.05 7.49 -0.94
C LEU A 7 21.77 6.36 -1.69
N PRO A 8 22.40 5.41 -0.98
CA PRO A 8 22.99 4.23 -1.61
C PRO A 8 21.90 3.40 -2.30
N LEU A 9 22.21 2.90 -3.50
CA LEU A 9 21.25 2.18 -4.35
C LEU A 9 20.61 0.99 -3.62
N GLU A 10 21.40 0.25 -2.84
CA GLU A 10 20.94 -0.91 -2.08
C GLU A 10 19.89 -0.54 -1.04
N LEU A 11 20.07 0.59 -0.33
CA LEU A 11 19.07 1.09 0.62
C LEU A 11 17.76 1.40 -0.11
N VAL A 12 17.85 2.06 -1.27
CA VAL A 12 16.66 2.39 -2.05
C VAL A 12 15.95 1.13 -2.53
N GLN A 13 16.69 0.13 -3.02
CA GLN A 13 16.12 -1.16 -3.42
C GLN A 13 15.36 -1.84 -2.27
N SER A 14 15.95 -1.89 -1.08
CA SER A 14 15.28 -2.43 0.12
C SER A 14 14.06 -1.61 0.54
N MET A 15 14.11 -0.27 0.41
CA MET A 15 12.94 0.59 0.65
C MET A 15 11.81 0.30 -0.35
N PHE A 16 12.13 0.08 -1.61
CA PHE A 16 11.16 -0.32 -2.63
C PHE A 16 10.54 -1.68 -2.32
N PHE A 17 11.33 -2.65 -1.87
CA PHE A 17 10.81 -3.93 -1.41
C PHE A 17 9.76 -3.75 -0.31
N VAL A 18 10.08 -3.02 0.77
CA VAL A 18 9.13 -2.76 1.87
C VAL A 18 7.89 -2.00 1.39
N LYS A 19 8.08 -0.97 0.55
CA LYS A 19 6.96 -0.22 -0.04
C LYS A 19 6.02 -1.11 -0.84
N LEU A 20 6.54 -1.97 -1.70
CA LEU A 20 5.72 -2.86 -2.55
C LEU A 20 4.96 -3.88 -1.72
N VAL A 21 5.60 -4.44 -0.70
CA VAL A 21 4.97 -5.36 0.26
C VAL A 21 3.75 -4.71 0.91
N ILE A 22 3.86 -3.46 1.38
CA ILE A 22 2.76 -2.79 2.11
C ILE A 22 1.69 -2.28 1.13
N ALA A 23 2.10 -1.54 0.09
CA ALA A 23 1.19 -0.87 -0.83
C ALA A 23 0.36 -1.86 -1.66
N GLY A 24 0.92 -3.03 -2.00
CA GLY A 24 0.20 -4.06 -2.76
C GLY A 24 -1.10 -4.50 -2.09
N HIS A 25 -1.07 -4.73 -0.77
CA HIS A 25 -2.26 -5.11 -0.01
C HIS A 25 -3.29 -3.97 0.05
N GLY A 26 -2.84 -2.72 0.21
CA GLY A 26 -3.71 -1.54 0.19
C GLY A 26 -4.47 -1.41 -1.15
N THR A 27 -3.83 -1.72 -2.27
CA THR A 27 -4.49 -1.70 -3.59
C THR A 27 -5.61 -2.75 -3.67
N ILE A 28 -5.34 -3.99 -3.26
CA ILE A 28 -6.34 -5.08 -3.25
C ILE A 28 -7.57 -4.67 -2.43
N PHE A 29 -7.34 -3.99 -1.32
CA PHE A 29 -8.41 -3.49 -0.46
C PHE A 29 -9.22 -2.36 -1.09
N ASN A 30 -8.57 -1.41 -1.77
CA ASN A 30 -9.26 -0.33 -2.48
C ASN A 30 -10.13 -0.83 -3.64
N THR A 31 -9.72 -1.90 -4.33
CA THR A 31 -10.41 -2.46 -5.49
C THR A 31 -11.46 -3.51 -5.14
N ARG A 32 -11.74 -3.71 -3.86
CA ARG A 32 -12.64 -4.77 -3.38
C ARG A 32 -14.11 -4.50 -3.72
N ILE A 33 -14.50 -3.24 -3.63
CA ILE A 33 -15.89 -2.78 -3.75
C ILE A 33 -15.94 -1.42 -4.43
N ASP A 34 -17.05 -1.16 -5.11
CA ASP A 34 -17.36 0.11 -5.74
C ASP A 34 -18.01 1.11 -4.77
N ASP A 35 -17.44 1.23 -3.58
CA ASP A 35 -17.73 2.30 -2.62
C ASP A 35 -16.48 2.58 -1.78
N TRP A 36 -16.55 3.52 -0.84
CA TRP A 36 -15.46 3.81 0.10
C TRP A 36 -14.96 2.54 0.77
N PHE A 37 -13.64 2.42 0.96
CA PHE A 37 -13.04 1.23 1.58
C PHE A 37 -13.69 0.86 2.94
N PHE A 38 -14.09 1.86 3.73
CA PHE A 38 -14.69 1.66 5.06
C PHE A 38 -16.18 1.29 5.03
N LYS A 39 -16.78 1.11 3.85
CA LYS A 39 -18.17 0.67 3.70
C LYS A 39 -18.26 -0.85 3.65
N GLN A 40 -19.44 -1.37 4.02
CA GLN A 40 -19.73 -2.78 3.82
C GLN A 40 -19.80 -3.11 2.31
N PRO A 41 -19.39 -4.32 1.90
CA PRO A 41 -18.87 -5.41 2.74
C PRO A 41 -17.39 -5.21 3.15
N PHE A 42 -17.09 -5.40 4.45
CA PHE A 42 -15.72 -5.33 4.98
C PHE A 42 -14.83 -6.48 4.49
N PRO A 43 -13.50 -6.27 4.38
CA PRO A 43 -12.53 -7.34 4.12
C PRO A 43 -12.79 -8.55 5.01
N SER A 44 -12.73 -9.75 4.42
CA SER A 44 -12.89 -10.97 5.19
C SER A 44 -11.76 -11.02 6.24
N GLY A 45 -12.08 -11.38 7.48
CA GLY A 45 -11.09 -11.35 8.56
C GLY A 45 -9.84 -12.17 8.24
N LYS A 46 -10.00 -13.27 7.51
CA LYS A 46 -8.88 -14.09 7.01
C LYS A 46 -7.98 -13.34 6.04
N LEU A 47 -8.55 -12.63 5.06
CA LEU A 47 -7.78 -11.85 4.09
C LEU A 47 -7.08 -10.66 4.76
N ALA A 48 -7.78 -9.95 5.63
CA ALA A 48 -7.21 -8.84 6.39
C ALA A 48 -6.03 -9.29 7.26
N LEU A 49 -6.21 -10.37 8.02
CA LEU A 49 -5.17 -10.92 8.87
C LEU A 49 -3.98 -11.44 8.06
N ALA A 50 -4.21 -12.21 7.00
CA ALA A 50 -3.14 -12.73 6.16
C ALA A 50 -2.31 -11.60 5.53
N SER A 51 -2.98 -10.56 5.04
CA SER A 51 -2.34 -9.38 4.45
C SER A 51 -1.51 -8.60 5.47
N PHE A 52 -2.04 -8.42 6.68
CA PHE A 52 -1.35 -7.69 7.73
C PHE A 52 -0.12 -8.45 8.23
N VAL A 53 -0.25 -9.77 8.44
CA VAL A 53 0.85 -10.63 8.90
C VAL A 53 1.94 -10.73 7.82
N SER A 54 1.58 -10.93 6.56
CA SER A 54 2.57 -10.98 5.46
C SER A 54 3.30 -9.64 5.31
N ALA A 55 2.58 -8.51 5.42
CA ALA A 55 3.17 -7.18 5.36
C ALA A 55 4.12 -6.92 6.53
N LEU A 56 3.75 -7.37 7.74
CA LEU A 56 4.61 -7.26 8.93
C LEU A 56 5.87 -8.10 8.77
N ILE A 57 5.76 -9.36 8.34
CA ILE A 57 6.91 -10.24 8.08
C ILE A 57 7.83 -9.61 7.03
N GLY A 58 7.29 -9.15 5.90
CA GLY A 58 8.10 -8.49 4.87
C GLY A 58 8.75 -7.19 5.36
N THR A 59 8.07 -6.43 6.22
CA THR A 59 8.66 -5.25 6.87
C THR A 59 9.83 -5.65 7.77
N LEU A 60 9.70 -6.69 8.59
CA LEU A 60 10.79 -7.19 9.44
C LEU A 60 11.98 -7.67 8.61
N VAL A 61 11.72 -8.35 7.48
CA VAL A 61 12.76 -8.74 6.52
C VAL A 61 13.52 -7.53 5.98
N GLY A 62 12.82 -6.46 5.59
CA GLY A 62 13.47 -5.24 5.11
C GLY A 62 14.19 -4.44 6.21
N VAL A 63 13.65 -4.42 7.43
CA VAL A 63 14.22 -3.70 8.57
C VAL A 63 15.55 -4.32 9.00
N TYR A 64 15.60 -5.65 9.16
CA TYR A 64 16.77 -6.35 9.66
C TYR A 64 17.66 -6.93 8.55
N GLY A 65 17.16 -7.06 7.33
CA GLY A 65 17.89 -7.57 6.16
C GLY A 65 18.13 -9.08 6.17
N PHE A 66 18.40 -9.67 7.35
CA PHE A 66 18.74 -11.11 7.54
C PHE A 66 19.84 -11.61 6.59
N GLY A 67 20.75 -10.73 6.14
CA GLY A 67 21.78 -11.05 5.14
C GLY A 67 21.26 -11.21 3.70
N LEU A 68 19.96 -11.01 3.45
CA LEU A 68 19.35 -11.09 2.11
C LEU A 68 19.35 -9.76 1.38
N MET A 69 19.31 -8.64 2.11
CA MET A 69 19.27 -7.28 1.56
C MET A 69 19.82 -6.26 2.56
N HIS A 70 20.11 -5.05 2.07
CA HIS A 70 20.56 -3.96 2.93
C HIS A 70 19.47 -3.57 3.95
N PRO A 71 19.76 -3.58 5.27
CA PRO A 71 18.76 -3.28 6.29
C PRO A 71 18.38 -1.78 6.26
N ILE A 72 17.09 -1.49 6.13
CA ILE A 72 16.63 -0.09 6.05
C ILE A 72 16.39 0.54 7.43
N GLY A 73 16.27 -0.27 8.48
CA GLY A 73 15.92 0.20 9.83
C GLY A 73 14.47 0.70 9.99
N TRP A 74 14.05 0.91 11.23
CA TRP A 74 12.66 1.23 11.57
C TRP A 74 12.19 2.60 11.07
N MET A 75 13.07 3.61 11.06
CA MET A 75 12.72 4.97 10.63
C MET A 75 12.24 4.97 9.16
N TRP A 76 13.00 4.33 8.27
CA TRP A 76 12.62 4.22 6.86
C TRP A 76 11.43 3.29 6.66
N ALA A 77 11.34 2.18 7.41
CA ALA A 77 10.21 1.27 7.33
C ALA A 77 8.88 1.94 7.72
N LEU A 78 8.83 2.66 8.86
CA LEU A 78 7.66 3.41 9.28
C LEU A 78 7.34 4.55 8.31
N GLY A 79 8.35 5.20 7.74
CA GLY A 79 8.19 6.15 6.64
C GLY A 79 7.50 5.54 5.43
N MET A 80 7.86 4.31 5.04
CA MET A 80 7.20 3.58 3.95
C MET A 80 5.75 3.19 4.29
N TRP A 81 5.47 2.81 5.53
CA TRP A 81 4.10 2.59 6.01
C TRP A 81 3.25 3.85 5.92
N ALA A 82 3.75 4.98 6.43
CA ALA A 82 3.06 6.27 6.37
C ALA A 82 2.80 6.68 4.91
N TYR A 83 3.82 6.57 4.06
CA TYR A 83 3.70 6.84 2.63
C TYR A 83 2.61 5.96 1.98
N ALA A 84 2.65 4.64 2.21
CA ALA A 84 1.68 3.71 1.63
C ALA A 84 0.26 4.00 2.12
N PHE A 85 0.08 4.35 3.40
CA PHE A 85 -1.22 4.70 3.97
C PHE A 85 -1.79 6.00 3.38
N VAL A 86 -0.96 7.03 3.19
CA VAL A 86 -1.36 8.27 2.50
C VAL A 86 -1.84 7.96 1.09
N TRP A 87 -1.09 7.16 0.34
CA TRP A 87 -1.48 6.76 -1.02
C TRP A 87 -2.71 5.87 -1.04
N PHE A 88 -2.91 5.01 -0.05
CA PHE A 88 -4.11 4.21 0.09
C PHE A 88 -5.36 5.10 0.20
N LEU A 89 -5.34 6.11 1.08
CA LEU A 89 -6.44 7.07 1.23
C LEU A 89 -6.65 7.90 -0.04
N PHE A 90 -5.57 8.39 -0.64
CA PHE A 90 -5.63 9.15 -1.88
C PHE A 90 -6.30 8.34 -3.01
N ASN A 91 -5.91 7.08 -3.18
CA ASN A 91 -6.51 6.20 -4.19
C ASN A 91 -8.00 5.92 -3.91
N ASP A 92 -8.41 5.77 -2.65
CA ASP A 92 -9.83 5.59 -2.31
C ASP A 92 -10.66 6.83 -2.66
N ILE A 93 -10.12 8.03 -2.41
CA ILE A 93 -10.76 9.30 -2.81
C ILE A 93 -10.88 9.40 -4.34
N VAL A 94 -9.80 9.14 -5.07
CA VAL A 94 -9.80 9.19 -6.54
C VAL A 94 -10.78 8.18 -7.12
N LYS A 95 -10.79 6.95 -6.61
CA LYS A 95 -11.76 5.90 -6.98
C LYS A 95 -13.19 6.43 -6.84
N MET A 96 -13.53 7.02 -5.70
CA MET A 96 -14.88 7.53 -5.47
C MET A 96 -15.24 8.73 -6.37
N ALA A 97 -14.29 9.61 -6.69
CA ALA A 97 -14.51 10.68 -7.64
C ALA A 97 -14.84 10.14 -9.04
N VAL A 98 -14.10 9.12 -9.48
CA VAL A 98 -14.31 8.45 -10.77
C VAL A 98 -15.64 7.70 -10.79
N LEU A 99 -15.95 6.89 -9.78
CA LEU A 99 -17.21 6.14 -9.69
C LEU A 99 -18.43 7.09 -9.70
N ARG A 100 -18.35 8.22 -8.99
CA ARG A 100 -19.42 9.23 -9.00
C ARG A 100 -19.61 9.87 -10.38
N TYR A 101 -18.52 10.14 -11.08
CA TYR A 101 -18.57 10.67 -12.45
C TYR A 101 -19.28 9.70 -13.40
N TYR A 102 -18.91 8.41 -13.37
CA TYR A 102 -19.52 7.40 -14.23
C TYR A 102 -21.01 7.18 -13.93
N ARG A 103 -21.39 7.09 -12.65
CA ARG A 103 -22.80 6.95 -12.25
C ARG A 103 -23.65 8.14 -12.69
N LYS A 104 -23.13 9.36 -12.56
CA LYS A 104 -23.87 10.58 -12.92
C LYS A 104 -24.04 10.75 -14.42
N ASN A 105 -22.99 10.48 -15.21
CA ASN A 105 -22.93 10.90 -16.61
C ASN A 105 -23.16 9.77 -17.62
N MET A 106 -22.92 8.51 -17.24
CA MET A 106 -23.07 7.37 -18.16
C MET A 106 -24.15 6.37 -17.76
N GLY A 107 -24.76 6.51 -16.58
CA GLY A 107 -25.76 5.55 -16.08
C GLY A 107 -25.22 4.13 -15.92
N ILE A 108 -23.89 3.96 -15.91
CA ILE A 108 -23.23 2.67 -15.75
C ILE A 108 -23.19 2.37 -14.25
N GLU A 109 -23.84 1.28 -13.84
CA GLU A 109 -23.55 0.63 -12.56
C GLU A 109 -22.19 -0.06 -12.71
N VAL A 110 -21.16 0.59 -12.17
CA VAL A 110 -19.83 0.00 -12.02
C VAL A 110 -19.92 -1.01 -10.86
N ILE A 111 -19.27 -2.16 -11.06
CA ILE A 111 -19.53 -3.50 -10.48
C ILE A 111 -19.42 -3.56 -8.94
#